data_AF-A0AAD8S087-F1
#
_entry.id   AF-A0AAD8S087-F1
#
_cell.length_a   1.000
_cell.length_b   1.000
_cell.length_c   1.000
_cell.angle_alpha   90.00
_cell.angle_beta   90.00
_cell.angle_gamma   90.00
#
_symmetry.space_group_name_H-M   'P 1'
#
loop_
_entity.id
_entity.type
_entity.pdbx_description
1 polymer ?
#
loop_
_entity_poly.entity_id
_entity_poly.type
_entity_poly.pdbx_seq_one_letter_code
_entity_poly.pdbx_strand_id
1 'polypeptide(L)'
;MASYEIQWISKASASQRAGRAGRTGPGHCYRLYSSAAYGKDKLFPEFSEPEIKKVELDGVVLMLKFKGIDESKFPFPTPPNEESLVEAGHSLKAVKALDNHGKITPLGEAMVQYPMSPRHSRLLLTIIKILKSQKGFARPNFILGYAAAAASALSSPNPFLMQNEFSCEPKEHNPDSYDQDQQERNRQKNKLKAMIRDSHAKFINPSSDALTIAHALRLFELSENTVEFCRSNSLHLKTMEEMSKLRKQLLRLIFHHSKSCEEFSWKFGGDEDVEEAWRSQSDKNPMQLIEEEILGEGICAGWADRVAKRICTLSASSKDAMKVQAVRYQSCALSDTIYLHQSSSAAQIAPDFVVYSELINKNRPWMHGVTSVKPSWLLKYASSLCTFSAPLKDQEMFYDPKEDQVYCFVRPIFSQHNWQLPLHCLPVKDGSIRSKVFACALLKGDVLPCLKEAREFLSLSPSAVLGPVIHRKVGDLLSRMKSGQKLIDSRAALRDEWNRYPEFLYPEIKACFRISFAASSEYYG
;
A
#
# COMPACT_ATOMS: atom_id res chain seq x y z
N MET A 1 8.90 1.17 15.37
CA MET A 1 8.96 2.65 15.47
C MET A 1 10.42 3.05 15.51
N ALA A 2 10.85 4.02 14.69
CA ALA A 2 12.23 4.50 14.68
C ALA A 2 12.42 5.60 15.72
N SER A 3 13.58 5.65 16.36
CA SER A 3 13.98 6.73 17.26
C SER A 3 15.45 7.06 17.03
N TYR A 4 15.84 8.30 17.27
CA TYR A 4 17.20 8.78 17.10
C TYR A 4 17.73 9.19 18.47
N GLU A 5 18.67 8.40 19.00
CA GLU A 5 19.24 8.60 20.33
C GLU A 5 20.73 8.89 20.26
N ILE A 6 21.21 9.77 21.15
CA ILE A 6 22.64 10.04 21.30
C ILE A 6 23.21 9.02 22.27
N GLN A 7 24.18 8.24 21.80
CA GLN A 7 24.85 7.21 22.58
C GLN A 7 26.36 7.42 22.57
N TRP A 8 27.05 6.78 23.54
CA TRP A 8 28.50 6.71 23.55
C TRP A 8 29.02 5.93 22.35
N ILE A 9 30.17 6.36 21.82
CA ILE A 9 30.84 5.70 20.69
C ILE A 9 31.62 4.46 21.17
N SER A 10 31.87 3.52 20.26
CA SER A 10 32.77 2.39 20.56
C SER A 10 34.24 2.82 20.61
N LYS A 11 35.08 2.03 21.29
CA LYS A 11 36.54 2.23 21.31
C LYS A 11 37.14 2.14 19.91
N ALA A 12 36.62 1.25 19.06
CA ALA A 12 36.98 1.17 17.64
C ALA A 12 36.65 2.46 16.88
N SER A 13 35.45 3.02 17.06
CA SER A 13 35.05 4.28 16.42
C SER A 13 35.91 5.46 16.91
N ALA A 14 36.19 5.53 18.21
CA ALA A 14 37.08 6.53 18.79
C ALA A 14 38.50 6.47 18.18
N SER A 15 39.02 5.26 17.98
CA SER A 15 40.34 5.04 17.39
C SER A 15 40.35 5.39 15.90
N GLN A 16 39.29 5.05 15.16
CA GLN A 16 39.13 5.45 13.76
C GLN A 16 39.09 6.98 13.62
N ARG A 17 38.38 7.69 14.51
CA ARG A 17 38.34 9.15 14.54
C ARG A 17 39.71 9.75 14.85
N ALA A 18 40.45 9.18 15.80
CA ALA A 18 41.81 9.62 16.11
C ALA A 18 42.75 9.44 14.89
N GLY A 19 42.65 8.31 14.19
CA GLY A 19 43.45 8.06 12.97
C GLY A 19 43.18 9.05 11.83
N ARG A 20 41.98 9.67 11.77
CA ARG A 20 41.69 10.71 10.77
C ARG A 20 42.52 11.98 10.95
N ALA A 21 42.98 12.27 12.17
CA ALA A 21 43.85 13.41 12.42
C ALA A 21 45.26 13.22 11.82
N GLY A 22 45.74 11.98 11.73
CA GLY A 22 47.09 11.64 11.30
C GLY A 22 47.21 11.08 9.88
N ARG A 23 46.38 11.53 8.92
CA ARG A 23 46.29 10.90 7.59
C ARG A 23 47.57 10.98 6.76
N THR A 24 48.20 12.15 6.72
CA THR A 24 49.39 12.43 5.89
C THR A 24 50.57 12.94 6.70
N GLY A 25 50.43 13.03 8.02
CA GLY A 25 51.45 13.51 8.94
C GLY A 25 51.01 13.37 10.40
N PRO A 26 51.84 13.76 11.38
CA PRO A 26 51.47 13.72 12.79
C PRO A 26 50.24 14.59 13.06
N GLY A 27 49.26 14.03 13.77
CA GLY A 27 48.02 14.73 14.13
C GLY A 27 47.65 14.51 15.59
N HIS A 28 47.04 15.52 16.20
CA HIS A 28 46.56 15.45 17.58
C HIS A 28 45.04 15.23 17.61
N CYS A 29 44.59 14.30 18.44
CA CYS A 29 43.17 14.05 18.69
C CYS A 29 42.85 14.36 20.15
N TYR A 30 42.09 15.42 20.39
CA TYR A 30 41.59 15.77 21.72
C TYR A 30 40.25 15.06 21.95
N ARG A 31 40.19 14.21 22.97
CA ARG A 31 38.98 13.48 23.35
C ARG A 31 38.25 14.26 24.44
N LEU A 32 36.99 14.59 24.22
CA LEU A 32 36.15 15.34 25.17
C LEU A 32 35.54 14.45 26.27
N TYR A 33 36.17 13.32 26.57
CA TYR A 33 35.73 12.36 27.59
C TYR A 33 36.94 11.88 28.38
N SER A 34 36.74 11.57 29.66
CA SER A 34 37.83 11.17 30.56
C SER A 34 38.38 9.78 30.23
N SER A 35 39.64 9.54 30.59
CA SER A 35 40.25 8.20 30.49
C SER A 35 39.49 7.16 31.31
N ALA A 36 38.97 7.55 32.47
CA ALA A 36 38.12 6.71 33.32
C ALA A 36 36.81 6.32 32.63
N ALA A 37 36.19 7.22 31.85
CA ALA A 37 35.00 6.88 31.07
C ALA A 37 35.34 5.93 29.92
N TYR A 38 36.45 6.19 29.20
CA TYR A 38 36.93 5.36 28.11
C TYR A 38 37.28 3.92 28.54
N GLY A 39 37.78 3.74 29.77
CA GLY A 39 38.11 2.43 30.33
C GLY A 39 36.90 1.58 30.72
N LYS A 40 35.70 2.16 30.87
CA LYS A 40 34.49 1.44 31.26
C LYS A 40 33.80 0.83 30.04
N ASP A 41 33.85 -0.49 29.91
CA ASP A 41 33.26 -1.20 28.76
C ASP A 41 31.74 -1.00 28.60
N LYS A 42 31.01 -0.80 29.70
CA LYS A 42 29.58 -0.49 29.66
C LYS A 42 29.26 0.84 28.96
N LEU A 43 30.18 1.81 29.04
CA LEU A 43 30.02 3.12 28.40
C LEU A 43 30.66 3.11 27.00
N PHE A 44 31.86 2.55 26.88
CA PHE A 44 32.60 2.44 25.62
C PHE A 44 32.83 0.97 25.27
N PRO A 45 31.88 0.32 24.58
CA PRO A 45 32.10 -1.04 24.12
C PRO A 45 33.26 -1.07 23.12
N GLU A 46 33.95 -2.21 23.02
CA GLU A 46 35.10 -2.34 22.13
C GLU A 46 34.69 -2.14 20.66
N PHE A 47 33.60 -2.81 20.25
CA PHE A 47 32.99 -2.71 18.93
C PHE A 47 31.55 -2.21 19.03
N SER A 48 31.06 -1.61 17.94
CA SER A 48 29.67 -1.14 17.85
C SER A 48 28.70 -2.28 17.61
N GLU A 49 27.47 -2.10 18.10
CA GLU A 49 26.25 -2.86 17.77
C GLU A 49 26.18 -3.29 16.29
N PRO A 50 26.25 -4.57 15.87
CA PRO A 50 26.05 -4.94 14.46
C PRO A 50 24.68 -4.47 13.93
N GLU A 51 24.65 -3.98 12.70
CA GLU A 51 23.46 -3.38 12.08
C GLU A 51 22.30 -4.37 11.91
N ILE A 52 22.60 -5.66 11.72
CA ILE A 52 21.60 -6.74 11.60
C ILE A 52 20.68 -6.85 12.83
N LYS A 53 21.11 -6.34 14.00
CA LYS A 53 20.29 -6.31 15.22
C LYS A 53 19.40 -5.06 15.32
N LYS A 54 19.63 -4.06 14.47
CA LYS A 54 18.99 -2.73 14.54
C LYS A 54 18.02 -2.46 13.40
N VAL A 55 18.16 -3.18 12.29
CA VAL A 55 17.42 -2.94 11.04
C VAL A 55 16.41 -4.06 10.79
N GLU A 56 15.30 -3.70 10.13
CA GLU A 56 14.28 -4.64 9.67
C GLU A 56 14.88 -5.68 8.69
N LEU A 57 14.54 -6.96 8.87
CA LEU A 57 15.17 -8.08 8.17
C LEU A 57 14.35 -8.61 6.97
N ASP A 58 13.25 -7.96 6.63
CA ASP A 58 12.31 -8.37 5.57
C ASP A 58 13.02 -8.78 4.27
N GLY A 59 13.95 -7.94 3.79
CA GLY A 59 14.70 -8.19 2.55
C GLY A 59 15.66 -9.37 2.63
N VAL A 60 16.34 -9.54 3.77
CA VAL A 60 17.29 -10.65 4.01
C VAL A 60 16.52 -11.97 4.09
N VAL A 61 15.44 -12.01 4.87
CA VAL A 61 14.60 -13.20 5.02
C VAL A 61 13.98 -13.60 3.68
N LEU A 62 13.47 -12.64 2.90
CA LEU A 62 12.92 -12.92 1.58
C LEU A 62 13.97 -13.54 0.64
N MET A 63 15.20 -13.01 0.64
CA MET A 63 16.30 -13.56 -0.15
C MET A 63 16.67 -14.99 0.30
N LEU A 64 16.74 -15.26 1.61
CA LEU A 64 17.02 -16.60 2.13
C LEU A 64 15.93 -17.61 1.74
N LYS A 65 14.66 -17.22 1.87
CA LYS A 65 13.51 -18.04 1.45
C LYS A 65 13.54 -18.32 -0.05
N PHE A 66 13.89 -17.33 -0.87
CA PHE A 66 14.06 -17.51 -2.33
C PHE A 66 15.17 -18.51 -2.67
N LYS A 67 16.23 -18.55 -1.87
CA LYS A 67 17.31 -19.55 -2.00
C LYS A 67 16.95 -20.92 -1.39
N GLY A 68 15.77 -21.09 -0.83
CA GLY A 68 15.34 -22.33 -0.18
C GLY A 68 16.02 -22.60 1.16
N ILE A 69 16.59 -21.57 1.80
CA ILE A 69 17.29 -21.67 3.07
C ILE A 69 16.37 -21.21 4.21
N ASP A 70 16.36 -21.98 5.29
CA ASP A 70 15.67 -21.63 6.54
C ASP A 70 16.50 -20.60 7.32
N GLU A 71 15.92 -19.44 7.58
CA GLU A 71 16.49 -18.32 8.33
C GLU A 71 16.98 -18.75 9.71
N SER A 72 16.31 -19.71 10.36
CA SER A 72 16.68 -20.15 11.72
C SER A 72 17.95 -21.00 11.74
N LYS A 73 18.28 -21.63 10.61
CA LYS A 73 19.45 -22.53 10.46
C LYS A 73 20.63 -21.84 9.76
N PHE A 74 20.44 -20.59 9.33
CA PHE A 74 21.47 -19.87 8.61
C PHE A 74 22.61 -19.45 9.56
N PRO A 75 23.89 -19.74 9.22
CA PRO A 75 25.03 -19.43 10.08
C PRO A 75 25.41 -17.94 10.00
N PHE A 76 24.64 -17.07 10.63
CA PHE A 76 24.97 -15.64 10.70
C PHE A 76 26.26 -15.40 11.52
N PRO A 77 27.16 -14.50 11.08
CA PRO A 77 28.33 -14.11 11.89
C PRO A 77 27.93 -13.55 13.27
N THR A 78 26.81 -12.86 13.31
CA THR A 78 26.11 -12.50 14.53
C THR A 78 24.63 -12.73 14.30
N PRO A 79 23.98 -13.63 15.05
CA PRO A 79 22.57 -13.92 14.84
C PRO A 79 21.71 -12.69 15.17
N PRO A 80 20.67 -12.41 14.37
CA PRO A 80 19.66 -11.43 14.71
C PRO A 80 18.79 -11.90 15.87
N ASN A 81 17.99 -10.99 16.42
CA ASN A 81 17.01 -11.33 17.43
C ASN A 81 15.89 -12.20 16.82
N GLU A 82 15.44 -13.22 17.55
CA GLU A 82 14.37 -14.11 17.09
C GLU A 82 13.07 -13.35 16.80
N GLU A 83 12.74 -12.35 17.63
CA GLU A 83 11.58 -11.46 17.44
C GLU A 83 11.63 -10.74 16.09
N SER A 84 12.81 -10.27 15.66
CA SER A 84 12.99 -9.58 14.38
C SER A 84 12.83 -10.52 13.18
N LEU A 85 13.20 -11.80 13.33
CA LEU A 85 12.95 -12.83 12.30
C LEU A 85 11.46 -13.14 12.17
N VAL A 86 10.77 -13.26 13.31
CA VAL A 86 9.31 -13.50 13.34
C VAL A 86 8.55 -12.31 12.75
N GLU A 87 8.94 -11.08 13.12
CA GLU A 87 8.36 -9.86 12.56
C GLU A 87 8.58 -9.76 11.04
N ALA A 88 9.77 -10.10 10.56
CA ALA A 88 10.04 -10.17 9.12
C ALA A 88 9.14 -11.18 8.40
N GLY A 89 8.91 -12.35 9.00
CA GLY A 89 7.95 -13.33 8.50
C GLY A 89 6.51 -12.79 8.42
N HIS A 90 6.07 -12.05 9.44
CA HIS A 90 4.74 -11.40 9.44
C HIS A 90 4.64 -10.29 8.38
N SER A 91 5.65 -9.42 8.28
CA SER A 91 5.74 -8.36 7.27
C SER A 91 5.67 -8.93 5.85
N LEU A 92 6.43 -10.00 5.58
CA LEU A 92 6.44 -10.67 4.27
C LEU A 92 5.10 -11.33 3.91
N LYS A 93 4.39 -11.90 4.91
CA LYS A 93 3.02 -12.39 4.73
C LYS A 93 2.04 -11.24 4.45
N ALA A 94 2.20 -10.10 5.12
CA ALA A 94 1.36 -8.92 4.91
C ALA A 94 1.48 -8.35 3.48
N VAL A 95 2.69 -8.29 2.92
CA VAL A 95 2.91 -7.89 1.51
C VAL A 95 2.61 -9.01 0.49
N LYS A 96 2.15 -10.18 0.96
CA LYS A 96 1.88 -11.39 0.16
C LYS A 96 3.09 -11.98 -0.56
N ALA A 97 4.31 -11.69 -0.07
CA ALA A 97 5.54 -12.30 -0.57
C ALA A 97 5.68 -13.77 -0.13
N LEU A 98 5.13 -14.10 1.04
CA LEU A 98 5.01 -15.46 1.55
C LEU A 98 3.53 -15.87 1.62
N ASP A 99 3.28 -17.16 1.48
CA ASP A 99 1.97 -17.76 1.73
C ASP A 99 1.73 -17.96 3.24
N ASN A 100 0.56 -18.50 3.60
CA ASN A 100 0.21 -18.78 5.00
C ASN A 100 1.15 -19.82 5.64
N HIS A 101 1.77 -20.69 4.83
CA HIS A 101 2.70 -21.73 5.23
C HIS A 101 4.17 -21.25 5.29
N GLY A 102 4.45 -20.00 4.94
CA GLY A 102 5.80 -19.43 4.93
C GLY A 102 6.64 -19.78 3.70
N LYS A 103 6.04 -20.29 2.62
CA LYS A 103 6.68 -20.50 1.32
C LYS A 103 6.58 -19.24 0.47
N ILE A 104 7.57 -19.05 -0.40
CA ILE A 104 7.60 -17.91 -1.32
C ILE A 104 6.49 -18.03 -2.36
N THR A 105 5.83 -16.90 -2.65
CA THR A 105 4.80 -16.80 -3.69
C THR A 105 5.44 -16.36 -5.01
N PRO A 106 4.78 -16.52 -6.18
CA PRO A 106 5.27 -15.98 -7.46
C PRO A 106 5.49 -14.46 -7.40
N LEU A 107 4.67 -13.77 -6.61
CA LEU A 107 4.86 -12.35 -6.31
C LEU A 107 6.13 -12.10 -5.48
N GLY A 108 6.39 -12.91 -4.45
CA GLY A 108 7.61 -12.84 -3.66
C GLY A 108 8.87 -13.10 -4.48
N GLU A 109 8.82 -14.07 -5.41
CA GLU A 109 9.91 -14.33 -6.35
C GLU A 109 10.20 -13.12 -7.25
N ALA A 110 9.15 -12.44 -7.73
CA ALA A 110 9.29 -11.20 -8.49
C ALA A 110 9.85 -10.06 -7.65
N MET A 111 9.50 -9.96 -6.35
CA MET A 111 10.03 -8.91 -5.47
C MET A 111 11.54 -9.00 -5.24
N VAL A 112 12.09 -10.22 -5.15
CA VAL A 112 13.53 -10.47 -4.91
C VAL A 112 14.42 -9.88 -6.01
N GLN A 113 13.89 -9.72 -7.21
CA GLN A 113 14.62 -9.19 -8.36
C GLN A 113 14.92 -7.69 -8.23
N TYR A 114 14.23 -6.97 -7.35
CA TYR A 114 14.42 -5.55 -7.15
C TYR A 114 15.36 -5.27 -5.97
N PRO A 115 16.38 -4.41 -6.13
CA PRO A 115 17.35 -4.07 -5.08
C PRO A 115 16.77 -3.05 -4.08
N MET A 116 15.60 -3.34 -3.52
CA MET A 116 14.89 -2.49 -2.56
C MET A 116 14.15 -3.35 -1.53
N SER A 117 13.58 -2.71 -0.50
CA SER A 117 12.73 -3.45 0.45
C SER A 117 11.54 -4.09 -0.29
N PRO A 118 11.02 -5.24 0.18
CA PRO A 118 9.85 -5.91 -0.40
C PRO A 118 8.61 -5.01 -0.54
N ARG A 119 8.44 -4.02 0.35
CA ARG A 119 7.32 -3.04 0.36
C ARG A 119 7.33 -2.12 -0.87
N HIS A 120 8.51 -1.64 -1.26
CA HIS A 120 8.70 -0.82 -2.46
C HIS A 120 8.51 -1.65 -3.73
N SER A 121 9.05 -2.88 -3.77
CA SER A 121 8.82 -3.82 -4.88
C SER A 121 7.34 -4.16 -5.03
N ARG A 122 6.62 -4.32 -3.91
CA ARG A 122 5.17 -4.55 -3.88
C ARG A 122 4.38 -3.44 -4.55
N LEU A 123 4.74 -2.18 -4.29
CA LEU A 123 4.12 -1.01 -4.92
C LEU A 123 4.22 -1.11 -6.45
N LEU A 124 5.44 -1.32 -6.97
CA LEU A 124 5.70 -1.36 -8.42
C LEU A 124 4.96 -2.52 -9.10
N LEU A 125 5.08 -3.74 -8.55
CA LEU A 125 4.47 -4.94 -9.11
C LEU A 125 2.93 -4.87 -9.09
N THR A 126 2.35 -4.24 -8.06
CA THR A 126 0.90 -4.05 -7.97
C THR A 126 0.40 -3.12 -9.06
N ILE A 127 1.08 -2.00 -9.28
CA ILE A 127 0.71 -1.04 -10.34
C ILE A 127 0.82 -1.68 -11.72
N ILE A 128 1.92 -2.41 -11.99
CA ILE A 128 2.09 -3.16 -13.25
C ILE A 128 0.93 -4.14 -13.46
N LYS A 129 0.54 -4.87 -12.41
CA LYS A 129 -0.59 -5.82 -12.46
C LYS A 129 -1.93 -5.12 -12.73
N ILE A 130 -2.22 -4.00 -12.07
CA ILE A 130 -3.46 -3.23 -12.28
C ILE A 130 -3.54 -2.74 -13.73
N LEU A 131 -2.46 -2.13 -14.23
CA LEU A 131 -2.41 -1.56 -15.58
C LEU A 131 -2.51 -2.63 -16.67
N LYS A 132 -2.03 -3.86 -16.40
CA LYS A 132 -2.17 -4.99 -17.32
C LYS A 132 -3.57 -5.60 -17.32
N SER A 133 -4.23 -5.68 -16.16
CA SER A 133 -5.53 -6.36 -16.01
C SER A 133 -6.71 -5.51 -16.48
N GLN A 134 -6.67 -4.19 -16.34
CA GLN A 134 -7.76 -3.31 -16.76
C GLN A 134 -7.51 -2.75 -18.16
N LYS A 135 -8.51 -2.85 -19.05
CA LYS A 135 -8.47 -2.25 -20.39
C LYS A 135 -8.96 -0.80 -20.32
N GLY A 136 -8.28 0.13 -21.01
CA GLY A 136 -8.78 1.49 -21.23
C GLY A 136 -8.01 2.63 -20.54
N PHE A 137 -6.80 2.40 -20.03
CA PHE A 137 -5.98 3.52 -19.53
C PHE A 137 -5.39 4.34 -20.68
N ALA A 138 -5.60 5.65 -20.64
CA ALA A 138 -5.09 6.56 -21.65
C ALA A 138 -3.55 6.74 -21.58
N ARG A 139 -2.95 6.65 -20.37
CA ARG A 139 -1.53 6.99 -20.13
C ARG A 139 -0.80 5.99 -19.20
N PRO A 140 -0.73 4.69 -19.53
CA PRO A 140 -0.09 3.69 -18.66
C PRO A 140 1.40 3.97 -18.41
N ASN A 141 2.14 4.43 -19.42
CA ASN A 141 3.57 4.75 -19.30
C ASN A 141 3.83 5.91 -18.32
N PHE A 142 2.94 6.90 -18.30
CA PHE A 142 3.02 8.02 -17.36
C PHE A 142 2.84 7.56 -15.90
N ILE A 143 1.86 6.69 -15.65
CA ILE A 143 1.61 6.10 -14.32
C ILE A 143 2.82 5.27 -13.87
N LEU A 144 3.43 4.48 -14.77
CA LEU A 144 4.61 3.69 -14.44
C LEU A 144 5.82 4.58 -14.08
N GLY A 145 6.04 5.68 -14.81
CA GLY A 145 7.08 6.66 -14.49
C GLY A 145 6.89 7.28 -13.10
N TYR A 146 5.65 7.65 -12.77
CA TYR A 146 5.28 8.14 -11.43
C TYR A 146 5.40 7.08 -10.34
N ALA A 147 5.08 5.82 -10.64
CA ALA A 147 5.24 4.71 -9.70
C ALA A 147 6.73 4.52 -9.33
N ALA A 148 7.62 4.55 -10.31
CA ALA A 148 9.06 4.48 -10.09
C ALA A 148 9.58 5.69 -9.30
N ALA A 149 9.05 6.89 -9.58
CA ALA A 149 9.38 8.10 -8.84
C ALA A 149 8.89 8.03 -7.38
N ALA A 150 7.66 7.56 -7.13
CA ALA A 150 7.10 7.38 -5.80
C ALA A 150 7.87 6.32 -4.99
N ALA A 151 8.26 5.20 -5.62
CA ALA A 151 9.12 4.20 -4.98
C ALA A 151 10.49 4.79 -4.60
N SER A 152 11.08 5.62 -5.48
CA SER A 152 12.36 6.29 -5.23
C SER A 152 12.24 7.33 -4.11
N ALA A 153 11.14 8.07 -4.07
CA ALA A 153 10.81 9.06 -3.04
C ALA A 153 10.64 8.43 -1.66
N LEU A 154 9.98 7.27 -1.57
CA LEU A 154 9.79 6.55 -0.32
C LEU A 154 11.05 5.82 0.17
N SER A 155 11.98 5.50 -0.75
CA SER A 155 13.27 4.86 -0.42
C SER A 155 14.36 5.85 0.01
N SER A 156 14.21 7.13 -0.33
CA SER A 156 15.23 8.16 -0.10
C SER A 156 14.83 9.09 1.05
N PRO A 157 15.77 9.78 1.70
CA PRO A 157 15.45 10.82 2.66
C PRO A 157 14.56 11.90 2.05
N ASN A 158 13.76 12.58 2.86
CA ASN A 158 12.90 13.65 2.37
C ASN A 158 13.77 14.79 1.77
N PRO A 159 13.61 15.14 0.48
CA PRO A 159 14.43 16.17 -0.16
C PRO A 159 14.07 17.60 0.27
N PHE A 160 12.92 17.82 0.91
CA PHE A 160 12.49 19.13 1.37
C PHE A 160 13.26 19.53 2.64
N LEU A 161 13.99 20.65 2.58
CA LEU A 161 14.78 21.14 3.71
C LEU A 161 13.85 21.68 4.81
N MET A 162 13.94 21.09 6.01
CA MET A 162 13.12 21.45 7.18
C MET A 162 13.96 22.19 8.23
N GLN A 163 13.66 23.48 8.45
CA GLN A 163 13.94 24.38 9.60
C GLN A 163 15.32 24.43 10.30
N ASN A 164 16.13 23.36 10.38
CA ASN A 164 17.28 23.26 11.29
C ASN A 164 18.66 23.37 10.62
N GLU A 165 18.76 23.35 9.29
CA GLU A 165 20.06 23.42 8.59
C GLU A 165 20.54 24.85 8.32
N PHE A 166 19.71 25.85 8.60
CA PHE A 166 20.08 27.27 8.54
C PHE A 166 20.41 27.77 9.95
N SER A 167 21.53 27.32 10.51
CA SER A 167 22.14 28.01 11.65
C SER A 167 22.72 29.33 11.14
N CYS A 168 22.03 30.44 11.38
CA CYS A 168 22.66 31.77 11.28
C CYS A 168 23.81 31.82 12.27
N GLU A 169 25.02 32.12 11.80
CA GLU A 169 26.16 32.31 12.68
C GLU A 169 25.85 33.39 13.73
N PRO A 170 26.19 33.15 15.01
CA PRO A 170 26.00 34.15 16.05
C PRO A 170 26.94 35.33 15.78
N LYS A 171 26.38 36.51 15.48
CA LYS A 171 27.13 37.77 15.52
C LYS A 171 27.60 38.06 16.95
N GLU A 172 28.77 38.68 17.07
CA GLU A 172 29.44 39.01 18.33
C GLU A 172 28.52 39.79 19.30
N HIS A 173 28.61 39.43 20.57
CA HIS A 173 27.62 39.69 21.63
C HIS A 173 27.76 41.06 22.30
N ASN A 174 26.62 41.75 22.50
CA ASN A 174 26.42 42.76 23.55
C ASN A 174 25.29 42.28 24.50
N PRO A 175 25.41 42.45 25.84
CA PRO A 175 24.47 41.83 26.79
C PRO A 175 23.08 42.48 26.92
N ASP A 176 22.89 43.70 26.41
CA ASP A 176 21.63 44.45 26.58
C ASP A 176 20.63 44.26 25.42
N SER A 177 20.99 43.49 24.37
CA SER A 177 20.14 43.29 23.17
C SER A 177 19.46 41.91 23.07
N TYR A 178 19.68 40.99 24.03
CA TYR A 178 19.30 39.58 23.89
C TYR A 178 17.82 39.33 23.52
N ASP A 179 16.88 40.06 24.13
CA ASP A 179 15.45 39.85 23.90
C ASP A 179 14.98 40.39 22.54
N GLN A 180 15.52 41.54 22.10
CA GLN A 180 15.24 42.11 20.78
C GLN A 180 15.86 41.25 19.67
N ASP A 181 17.10 40.78 19.86
CA ASP A 181 17.79 39.90 18.91
C ASP A 181 17.10 38.53 18.80
N GLN A 182 16.50 38.02 19.87
CA GLN A 182 15.77 36.75 19.83
C GLN A 182 14.42 36.90 19.13
N GLN A 183 13.69 38.00 19.36
CA GLN A 183 12.46 38.29 18.62
C GLN A 183 12.73 38.50 17.13
N GLU A 184 13.79 39.22 16.77
CA GLU A 184 14.15 39.46 15.38
C GLU A 184 14.59 38.17 14.67
N ARG A 185 15.41 37.33 15.32
CA ARG A 185 15.74 35.99 14.82
C ARG A 185 14.51 35.11 14.63
N ASN A 186 13.54 35.18 15.55
CA ASN A 186 12.28 34.43 15.42
C ASN A 186 11.41 34.95 14.26
N ARG A 187 11.35 36.27 14.04
CA ARG A 187 10.67 36.87 12.89
C ARG A 187 11.32 36.44 11.56
N GLN A 188 12.65 36.50 11.48
CA GLN A 188 13.40 36.05 10.30
C GLN A 188 13.17 34.56 10.02
N LYS A 189 13.19 33.71 11.06
CA LYS A 189 12.85 32.29 10.96
C LYS A 189 11.43 32.07 10.45
N ASN A 190 10.45 32.81 10.96
CA ASN A 190 9.06 32.69 10.51
C ASN A 190 8.86 33.15 9.06
N LYS A 191 9.56 34.21 8.64
CA LYS A 191 9.55 34.68 7.25
C LYS A 191 10.16 33.63 6.31
N LEU A 192 11.30 33.04 6.69
CA LEU A 192 11.91 31.97 5.92
C LEU A 192 10.99 30.73 5.82
N LYS A 193 10.31 30.37 6.91
CA LYS A 193 9.32 29.28 6.90
C LYS A 193 8.16 29.54 5.94
N ALA A 194 7.66 30.77 5.90
CA ALA A 194 6.61 31.15 4.95
C ALA A 194 7.11 31.03 3.50
N MET A 195 8.30 31.57 3.20
CA MET A 195 8.91 31.46 1.87
C MET A 195 9.10 30.01 1.43
N ILE A 196 9.62 29.15 2.30
CA ILE A 196 9.79 27.71 2.03
C ILE A 196 8.42 27.07 1.74
N ARG A 197 7.42 27.34 2.57
CA ARG A 197 6.07 26.78 2.39
C ARG A 197 5.45 27.21 1.06
N ASP A 198 5.59 28.47 0.69
CA ASP A 198 5.06 29.02 -0.56
C ASP A 198 5.79 28.40 -1.76
N SER A 199 7.11 28.18 -1.65
CA SER A 199 7.88 27.48 -2.68
C SER A 199 7.49 26.01 -2.84
N HIS A 200 7.10 25.35 -1.74
CA HIS A 200 6.67 23.96 -1.76
C HIS A 200 5.22 23.78 -2.22
N ALA A 201 4.39 24.82 -2.10
CA ALA A 201 2.95 24.77 -2.40
C ALA A 201 2.64 24.28 -3.83
N LYS A 202 3.51 24.59 -4.80
CA LYS A 202 3.37 24.16 -6.20
C LYS A 202 3.53 22.67 -6.43
N PHE A 203 4.15 21.94 -5.50
CA PHE A 203 4.38 20.50 -5.64
C PHE A 203 3.31 19.67 -4.93
N ILE A 204 2.54 20.28 -4.03
CA ILE A 204 1.64 19.58 -3.09
C ILE A 204 0.62 18.74 -3.85
N ASN A 205 0.67 17.43 -3.60
CA ASN A 205 -0.45 16.54 -3.83
C ASN A 205 -1.16 16.29 -2.48
N PRO A 206 -2.43 16.71 -2.34
CA PRO A 206 -3.17 16.58 -1.08
C PRO A 206 -3.42 15.14 -0.60
N SER A 207 -3.32 14.13 -1.48
CA SER A 207 -3.52 12.74 -1.07
C SER A 207 -2.25 12.07 -0.56
N SER A 208 -1.06 12.50 -0.97
CA SER A 208 0.18 11.76 -0.67
C SER A 208 1.42 12.62 -0.62
N ASP A 209 2.21 12.42 0.45
CA ASP A 209 3.56 12.98 0.58
C ASP A 209 4.50 12.42 -0.50
N ALA A 210 4.36 11.12 -0.82
CA ALA A 210 5.19 10.46 -1.83
C ALA A 210 4.94 11.03 -3.23
N LEU A 211 3.68 11.31 -3.56
CA LEU A 211 3.32 11.93 -4.85
C LEU A 211 3.76 13.39 -4.92
N THR A 212 3.74 14.11 -3.79
CA THR A 212 4.29 15.47 -3.70
C THR A 212 5.79 15.48 -4.03
N ILE A 213 6.55 14.54 -3.46
CA ILE A 213 7.98 14.38 -3.73
C ILE A 213 8.22 13.92 -5.17
N ALA A 214 7.42 12.98 -5.69
CA ALA A 214 7.53 12.52 -7.07
C ALA A 214 7.26 13.64 -8.09
N HIS A 215 6.31 14.53 -7.79
CA HIS A 215 6.03 15.71 -8.62
C HIS A 215 7.20 16.70 -8.60
N ALA A 216 7.81 16.93 -7.43
CA ALA A 216 9.03 17.74 -7.32
C ALA A 216 10.19 17.12 -8.12
N LEU A 217 10.35 15.79 -8.08
CA LEU A 217 11.36 15.07 -8.86
C LEU A 217 11.15 15.22 -10.37
N ARG A 218 9.91 15.16 -10.84
CA ARG A 218 9.59 15.38 -12.25
C ARG A 218 10.01 16.77 -12.71
N LEU A 219 9.64 17.81 -11.95
CA LEU A 219 10.00 19.20 -12.29
C LEU A 219 11.51 19.45 -12.19
N PHE A 220 12.21 18.78 -11.27
CA PHE A 220 13.66 18.80 -11.20
C PHE A 220 14.31 18.20 -12.45
N GLU A 221 13.84 17.04 -12.93
CA GLU A 221 14.39 16.40 -14.13
C GLU A 221 14.04 17.12 -15.44
N LEU A 222 12.96 17.92 -15.44
CA LEU A 222 12.59 18.80 -16.55
C LEU A 222 13.36 20.11 -16.56
N SER A 223 13.96 20.51 -15.43
CA SER A 223 14.70 21.77 -15.34
C SER A 223 16.04 21.69 -16.08
N GLU A 224 16.38 22.74 -16.83
CA GLU A 224 17.68 22.85 -17.51
C GLU A 224 18.83 23.02 -16.50
N ASN A 225 18.58 23.77 -15.41
CA ASN A 225 19.55 24.01 -14.34
C ASN A 225 19.09 23.42 -13.00
N THR A 226 19.53 22.21 -12.71
CA THR A 226 19.17 21.44 -11.51
C THR A 226 19.59 22.09 -10.20
N VAL A 227 20.74 22.80 -10.19
CA VAL A 227 21.30 23.43 -8.99
C VAL A 227 20.47 24.66 -8.60
N GLU A 228 20.14 25.50 -9.57
CA GLU A 228 19.32 26.69 -9.36
C GLU A 228 17.88 26.32 -9.01
N PHE A 229 17.34 25.27 -9.64
CA PHE A 229 16.05 24.70 -9.27
C PHE A 229 16.01 24.26 -7.80
N CYS A 230 17.05 23.58 -7.31
CA CYS A 230 17.09 23.16 -5.91
C CYS A 230 17.21 24.34 -4.95
N ARG A 231 18.02 25.36 -5.30
CA ARG A 231 18.17 26.58 -4.48
C ARG A 231 16.89 27.38 -4.39
N SER A 232 16.21 27.60 -5.51
CA SER A 232 14.96 28.36 -5.56
C SER A 232 13.81 27.67 -4.82
N ASN A 233 13.82 26.33 -4.75
CA ASN A 233 12.77 25.52 -4.14
C ASN A 233 13.15 24.91 -2.78
N SER A 234 14.29 25.31 -2.20
CA SER A 234 14.76 24.79 -0.91
C SER A 234 14.82 23.25 -0.84
N LEU A 235 15.37 22.62 -1.89
CA LEU A 235 15.52 21.17 -2.02
C LEU A 235 16.98 20.74 -1.83
N HIS A 236 17.18 19.54 -1.30
CA HIS A 236 18.50 18.93 -1.16
C HIS A 236 18.96 18.28 -2.49
N LEU A 237 19.91 18.93 -3.18
CA LEU A 237 20.38 18.55 -4.52
C LEU A 237 20.83 17.09 -4.60
N LYS A 238 21.69 16.64 -3.67
CA LYS A 238 22.23 15.28 -3.71
C LYS A 238 21.14 14.21 -3.59
N THR A 239 20.12 14.46 -2.75
CA THR A 239 18.99 13.55 -2.60
C THR A 239 18.17 13.48 -3.88
N MET A 240 17.92 14.62 -4.53
CA MET A 240 17.21 14.67 -5.81
C MET A 240 17.95 13.93 -6.93
N GLU A 241 19.28 14.05 -6.99
CA GLU A 241 20.11 13.31 -7.95
C GLU A 241 20.11 11.80 -7.70
N GLU A 242 20.21 11.38 -6.43
CA GLU A 242 20.13 9.97 -6.03
C GLU A 242 18.75 9.38 -6.36
N MET A 243 17.67 10.11 -6.10
CA MET A 243 16.31 9.73 -6.47
C MET A 243 16.14 9.60 -7.99
N SER A 244 16.69 10.53 -8.78
CA SER A 244 16.64 10.45 -10.25
C SER A 244 17.37 9.21 -10.78
N LYS A 245 18.55 8.91 -10.22
CA LYS A 245 19.32 7.71 -10.56
C LYS A 245 18.57 6.44 -10.19
N LEU A 246 17.97 6.40 -9.00
CA LEU A 246 17.18 5.26 -8.53
C LEU A 246 15.95 5.03 -9.43
N ARG A 247 15.20 6.08 -9.77
CA ARG A 247 14.04 6.00 -10.69
C ARG A 247 14.41 5.33 -12.01
N LYS A 248 15.48 5.81 -12.65
CA LYS A 248 15.98 5.28 -13.93
C LYS A 248 16.47 3.84 -13.80
N GLN A 249 17.15 3.50 -12.71
CA GLN A 249 17.57 2.14 -12.43
C GLN A 249 16.37 1.19 -12.28
N LEU A 250 15.33 1.62 -11.54
CA LEU A 250 14.12 0.83 -11.35
C LEU A 250 13.38 0.59 -12.66
N LEU A 251 13.26 1.60 -13.52
CA LEU A 251 12.67 1.42 -14.84
C LEU A 251 13.43 0.37 -15.66
N ARG A 252 14.76 0.48 -15.75
CA ARG A 252 15.58 -0.52 -16.45
C ARG A 252 15.36 -1.94 -15.91
N LEU A 253 15.26 -2.10 -14.59
CA LEU A 253 14.99 -3.39 -13.96
C LEU A 253 13.59 -3.90 -14.29
N ILE A 254 12.56 -3.04 -14.24
CA ILE A 254 11.18 -3.42 -14.63
C ILE A 254 11.18 -4.00 -16.05
N PHE A 255 11.83 -3.34 -17.01
CA PHE A 255 11.90 -3.80 -18.40
C PHE A 255 12.82 -4.99 -18.62
N HIS A 256 13.86 -5.15 -17.80
CA HIS A 256 14.70 -6.34 -17.85
C HIS A 256 13.96 -7.59 -17.36
N HIS A 257 13.28 -7.47 -16.21
CA HIS A 257 12.58 -8.59 -15.56
C HIS A 257 11.21 -8.88 -16.20
N SER A 258 10.62 -7.95 -16.95
CA SER A 258 9.39 -8.19 -17.72
C SER A 258 9.51 -9.38 -18.68
N LYS A 259 10.73 -9.73 -19.10
CA LYS A 259 11.05 -10.88 -19.95
C LYS A 259 11.02 -12.22 -19.20
N SER A 260 11.20 -12.21 -17.88
CA SER A 260 11.34 -13.42 -17.06
C SER A 260 10.02 -13.87 -16.43
N CYS A 261 9.08 -12.96 -16.20
CA CYS A 261 7.79 -13.28 -15.59
C CYS A 261 6.64 -12.70 -16.41
N GLU A 262 5.88 -13.58 -17.08
CA GLU A 262 4.73 -13.15 -17.87
C GLU A 262 3.69 -12.42 -17.02
N GLU A 263 3.47 -12.81 -15.75
CA GLU A 263 2.48 -12.16 -14.89
C GLU A 263 2.73 -10.65 -14.75
N PHE A 264 3.99 -10.24 -14.60
CA PHE A 264 4.43 -8.86 -14.40
C PHE A 264 5.09 -8.23 -15.65
N SER A 265 4.84 -8.80 -16.83
CA SER A 265 5.35 -8.26 -18.09
C SER A 265 4.70 -6.92 -18.46
N TRP A 266 5.49 -5.93 -18.87
CA TRP A 266 4.97 -4.67 -19.41
C TRP A 266 4.57 -4.81 -20.88
N LYS A 267 3.37 -4.35 -21.25
CA LYS A 267 2.81 -4.49 -22.62
C LYS A 267 2.69 -3.18 -23.39
N PHE A 268 2.95 -2.02 -22.77
CA PHE A 268 2.64 -0.71 -23.33
C PHE A 268 3.85 0.05 -23.88
N GLY A 269 4.84 -0.68 -24.43
CA GLY A 269 6.06 -0.09 -25.00
C GLY A 269 7.33 -0.44 -24.23
N GLY A 270 8.40 0.32 -24.50
CA GLY A 270 9.72 0.20 -23.88
C GLY A 270 9.99 1.24 -22.79
N ASP A 271 11.24 1.29 -22.33
CA ASP A 271 11.72 2.27 -21.36
C ASP A 271 11.75 3.69 -21.93
N GLU A 272 12.07 3.83 -23.22
CA GLU A 272 12.04 5.13 -23.92
C GLU A 272 10.64 5.76 -23.93
N ASP A 273 9.59 4.98 -24.17
CA ASP A 273 8.20 5.46 -24.17
C ASP A 273 7.78 5.97 -22.77
N VAL A 274 8.31 5.35 -21.71
CA VAL A 274 8.08 5.81 -20.33
C VAL A 274 8.81 7.10 -20.03
N GLU A 275 10.06 7.23 -20.48
CA GLU A 275 10.82 8.47 -20.33
C GLU A 275 10.21 9.62 -21.16
N GLU A 276 9.71 9.34 -22.35
CA GLU A 276 8.98 10.32 -23.16
C GLU A 276 7.68 10.74 -22.45
N ALA A 277 6.88 9.78 -21.97
CA ALA A 277 5.67 10.09 -21.21
C ALA A 277 5.96 10.88 -19.93
N TRP A 278 7.06 10.58 -19.24
CA TRP A 278 7.51 11.29 -18.04
C TRP A 278 7.91 12.74 -18.34
N ARG A 279 8.62 12.96 -19.45
CA ARG A 279 9.07 14.27 -19.93
C ARG A 279 8.02 15.08 -20.67
N SER A 280 6.95 14.45 -21.15
CA SER A 280 5.90 15.11 -21.92
C SER A 280 5.36 16.33 -21.16
N GLN A 281 5.63 17.50 -21.72
CA GLN A 281 5.39 18.79 -21.10
C GLN A 281 3.98 19.24 -21.48
N SER A 282 3.05 19.21 -20.53
CA SER A 282 1.96 20.16 -20.58
C SER A 282 1.42 20.44 -19.18
N ASP A 283 1.50 21.72 -18.78
CA ASP A 283 0.68 22.28 -17.70
C ASP A 283 -0.83 22.09 -17.96
N LYS A 284 -1.20 21.66 -19.17
CA LYS A 284 -2.57 21.35 -19.59
C LYS A 284 -3.07 19.99 -19.09
N ASN A 285 -2.19 19.07 -18.68
CA ASN A 285 -2.58 17.72 -18.25
C ASN A 285 -2.04 17.38 -16.85
N PRO A 286 -2.59 18.00 -15.78
CA PRO A 286 -2.32 17.55 -14.42
C PRO A 286 -2.68 16.07 -14.23
N MET A 287 -2.06 15.43 -13.22
CA MET A 287 -2.37 14.05 -12.88
C MET A 287 -3.88 13.91 -12.63
N GLN A 288 -4.50 12.95 -13.32
CA GLN A 288 -5.93 12.72 -13.18
C GLN A 288 -6.21 11.98 -11.86
N LEU A 289 -7.41 12.19 -11.30
CA LEU A 289 -7.83 11.51 -10.07
C LEU A 289 -7.72 9.98 -10.17
N ILE A 290 -8.03 9.39 -11.34
CA ILE A 290 -7.90 7.94 -11.55
C ILE A 290 -6.44 7.50 -11.50
N GLU A 291 -5.51 8.28 -12.06
CA GLU A 291 -4.07 7.98 -12.04
C GLU A 291 -3.54 8.05 -10.61
N GLU A 292 -3.95 9.07 -9.86
CA GLU A 292 -3.61 9.25 -8.45
C GLU A 292 -4.14 8.10 -7.57
N GLU A 293 -5.37 7.66 -7.82
CA GLU A 293 -5.97 6.52 -7.13
C GLU A 293 -5.21 5.22 -7.35
N ILE A 294 -4.70 4.96 -8.56
CA ILE A 294 -3.90 3.76 -8.86
C ILE A 294 -2.56 3.81 -8.14
N LEU A 295 -1.91 4.97 -8.11
CA LEU A 295 -0.65 5.16 -7.40
C LEU A 295 -0.86 4.98 -5.88
N GLY A 296 -1.94 5.57 -5.33
CA GLY A 296 -2.35 5.38 -3.95
C GLY A 296 -2.68 3.93 -3.61
N GLU A 297 -3.34 3.21 -4.52
CA GLU A 297 -3.61 1.77 -4.40
C GLU A 297 -2.31 0.94 -4.36
N GLY A 298 -1.33 1.28 -5.20
CA GLY A 298 0.00 0.67 -5.19
C GLY A 298 0.76 0.91 -3.88
N ILE A 299 0.75 2.15 -3.38
CA ILE A 299 1.36 2.49 -2.08
C ILE A 299 0.63 1.73 -0.95
N CYS A 300 -0.71 1.69 -0.95
CA CYS A 300 -1.47 0.92 0.02
C CYS A 300 -1.10 -0.57 0.03
N ALA A 301 -0.79 -1.16 -1.14
CA ALA A 301 -0.41 -2.56 -1.23
C ALA A 301 0.95 -2.88 -0.58
N GLY A 302 1.89 -1.92 -0.58
CA GLY A 302 3.21 -2.07 0.04
C GLY A 302 3.23 -1.85 1.56
N TRP A 303 2.30 -1.03 2.06
CA TRP A 303 2.21 -0.63 3.48
C TRP A 303 0.87 -1.02 4.12
N ALA A 304 0.30 -2.14 3.68
CA ALA A 304 -1.01 -2.64 4.10
C ALA A 304 -1.14 -2.93 5.62
N ASP A 305 -0.01 -3.13 6.29
CA ASP A 305 0.17 -3.34 7.73
C ASP A 305 0.50 -2.05 8.52
N ARG A 306 0.74 -0.93 7.82
CA ARG A 306 1.04 0.38 8.43
C ARG A 306 -0.09 1.37 8.14
N VAL A 307 -1.29 1.01 8.58
CA VAL A 307 -2.52 1.79 8.39
C VAL A 307 -2.87 2.57 9.66
N ALA A 308 -3.38 3.78 9.51
CA ALA A 308 -3.89 4.57 10.62
C ALA A 308 -5.27 5.15 10.31
N LYS A 309 -6.13 5.20 11.32
CA LYS A 309 -7.46 5.79 11.26
C LYS A 309 -7.50 7.10 12.02
N ARG A 310 -8.11 8.13 11.45
CA ARG A 310 -8.29 9.44 12.09
C ARG A 310 -9.17 9.32 13.32
N ILE A 311 -8.75 9.94 14.41
CA ILE A 311 -9.54 10.02 15.65
C ILE A 311 -10.35 11.33 15.61
N CYS A 312 -11.65 11.22 15.28
CA CYS A 312 -12.59 12.34 15.36
C CYS A 312 -13.11 12.49 16.79
N THR A 313 -12.42 13.27 17.63
CA THR A 313 -12.94 13.64 18.95
C THR A 313 -14.04 14.69 18.79
N LEU A 314 -15.31 14.29 18.94
CA LEU A 314 -16.46 15.19 19.08
C LEU A 314 -16.50 15.94 20.43
N SER A 315 -15.53 15.71 21.33
CA SER A 315 -15.47 16.34 22.65
C SER A 315 -14.15 17.06 22.87
N ALA A 316 -14.20 18.39 22.85
CA ALA A 316 -13.16 19.30 23.29
C ALA A 316 -12.97 19.24 24.82
N SER A 317 -12.38 18.15 25.35
CA SER A 317 -12.19 18.00 26.80
C SER A 317 -10.78 17.61 27.25
N SER A 318 -9.77 17.56 26.36
CA SER A 318 -8.38 17.53 26.82
C SER A 318 -7.75 18.92 26.73
N LYS A 319 -7.34 19.47 27.89
CA LYS A 319 -6.57 20.73 28.00
C LYS A 319 -5.25 20.69 27.21
N ASP A 320 -4.80 19.50 26.78
CA ASP A 320 -3.66 19.29 25.88
C ASP A 320 -3.95 19.58 24.39
N ALA A 321 -5.22 19.69 23.98
CA ALA A 321 -5.59 19.90 22.57
C ALA A 321 -5.23 21.30 22.05
N MET A 322 -5.12 22.30 22.93
CA MET A 322 -4.82 23.69 22.55
C MET A 322 -3.33 23.92 22.26
N LYS A 323 -2.42 23.03 22.68
CA LYS A 323 -0.97 23.22 22.50
C LYS A 323 -0.38 22.57 21.26
N VAL A 324 -1.10 21.64 20.61
CA VAL A 324 -0.57 20.87 19.48
C VAL A 324 -1.56 20.93 18.33
N GLN A 325 -1.29 21.81 17.36
CA GLN A 325 -2.06 21.97 16.14
C GLN A 325 -1.81 20.80 15.14
N ALA A 326 -1.75 19.55 15.64
CA ALA A 326 -1.47 18.36 14.85
C ALA A 326 -2.67 17.40 14.83
N VAL A 327 -2.92 16.78 13.68
CA VAL A 327 -4.03 15.84 13.50
C VAL A 327 -3.67 14.50 14.17
N ARG A 328 -4.65 13.91 14.85
CA ARG A 328 -4.50 12.68 15.63
C ARG A 328 -5.03 11.47 14.87
N TYR A 329 -4.28 10.38 14.95
CA TYR A 329 -4.59 9.11 14.34
C TYR A 329 -4.37 7.96 15.33
N GLN A 330 -5.02 6.84 15.09
CA GLN A 330 -4.80 5.56 15.76
C GLN A 330 -4.15 4.61 14.76
N SER A 331 -3.01 4.02 15.11
CA SER A 331 -2.36 2.98 14.30
C SER A 331 -3.13 1.67 14.37
N CYS A 332 -3.07 0.84 13.32
CA CYS A 332 -3.54 -0.54 13.39
C CYS A 332 -2.63 -1.42 14.25
N ALA A 333 -1.32 -1.13 14.28
CA ALA A 333 -0.32 -1.92 14.98
C ALA A 333 -0.13 -1.48 16.44
N LEU A 334 -0.25 -0.18 16.72
CA LEU A 334 -0.04 0.39 18.06
C LEU A 334 -1.37 0.78 18.72
N SER A 335 -1.44 0.69 20.04
CA SER A 335 -2.54 1.23 20.84
C SER A 335 -2.48 2.74 21.01
N ASP A 336 -1.26 3.30 20.93
CA ASP A 336 -1.00 4.71 21.21
C ASP A 336 -1.51 5.64 20.11
N THR A 337 -1.81 6.87 20.50
CA THR A 337 -2.15 7.93 19.54
C THR A 337 -0.90 8.38 18.79
N ILE A 338 -1.00 8.39 17.47
CA ILE A 338 0.05 8.88 16.57
C ILE A 338 -0.38 10.20 15.91
N TYR A 339 0.60 10.97 15.46
CA TYR A 339 0.38 12.35 15.01
C TYR A 339 0.85 12.57 13.58
N LEU A 340 0.08 13.36 12.83
CA LEU A 340 0.44 13.87 11.52
C LEU A 340 0.98 15.29 11.66
N HIS A 341 2.21 15.51 11.18
CA HIS A 341 2.83 16.84 11.19
C HIS A 341 2.25 17.73 10.09
N GLN A 342 2.09 19.03 10.36
CA GLN A 342 1.53 19.99 9.40
C GLN A 342 2.35 20.19 8.12
N SER A 343 3.62 19.77 8.12
CA SER A 343 4.46 19.81 6.92
C SER A 343 4.11 18.72 5.90
N SER A 344 3.31 17.71 6.28
CA SER A 344 2.79 16.72 5.35
C SER A 344 1.76 17.37 4.43
N SER A 345 1.76 16.96 3.15
CA SER A 345 0.79 17.45 2.16
C SER A 345 -0.64 17.02 2.51
N ALA A 346 -0.81 15.84 3.12
CA ALA A 346 -2.10 15.29 3.52
C ALA A 346 -2.69 15.93 4.79
N ALA A 347 -1.92 16.76 5.50
CA ALA A 347 -2.35 17.36 6.77
C ALA A 347 -3.52 18.34 6.62
N GLN A 348 -3.66 18.97 5.45
CA GLN A 348 -4.74 19.93 5.19
C GLN A 348 -6.11 19.23 5.04
N ILE A 349 -6.16 18.11 4.32
CA ILE A 349 -7.39 17.33 4.14
C ILE A 349 -7.70 16.51 5.39
N ALA A 350 -6.67 15.96 6.05
CA ALA A 350 -6.82 15.06 7.19
C ALA A 350 -7.77 13.88 6.88
N PRO A 351 -7.41 13.00 5.92
CA PRO A 351 -8.27 11.90 5.48
C PRO A 351 -8.51 10.87 6.60
N ASP A 352 -9.64 10.15 6.52
CA ASP A 352 -10.06 9.20 7.56
C ASP A 352 -9.12 8.00 7.70
N PHE A 353 -8.58 7.51 6.59
CA PHE A 353 -7.63 6.41 6.58
C PHE A 353 -6.37 6.82 5.82
N VAL A 354 -5.22 6.50 6.40
CA VAL A 354 -3.91 6.73 5.80
C VAL A 354 -3.01 5.52 5.96
N VAL A 355 -2.07 5.37 5.04
CA VAL A 355 -0.86 4.56 5.27
C VAL A 355 0.32 5.47 5.50
N TYR A 356 1.28 5.02 6.31
CA TYR A 356 2.52 5.75 6.60
C TYR A 356 3.73 4.87 6.30
N SER A 357 4.81 5.49 5.80
CA SER A 357 6.04 4.77 5.53
C SER A 357 6.75 4.42 6.83
N GLU A 358 6.91 5.39 7.71
CA GLU A 358 7.67 5.27 8.95
C GLU A 358 7.00 6.05 10.10
N LEU A 359 7.27 5.58 11.32
CA LEU A 359 6.89 6.26 12.55
C LEU A 359 8.16 6.65 13.28
N ILE A 360 8.39 7.96 13.42
CA ILE A 360 9.58 8.51 14.07
C ILE A 360 9.18 9.09 15.42
N ASN A 361 9.79 8.56 16.49
CA ASN A 361 9.63 9.08 17.84
C ASN A 361 10.65 10.18 18.11
N LYS A 362 10.15 11.39 18.42
CA LYS A 362 10.96 12.49 18.95
C LYS A 362 10.53 12.75 20.40
N ASN A 363 9.44 13.50 20.56
CA ASN A 363 8.71 13.66 21.83
C ASN A 363 7.36 12.93 21.80
N ARG A 364 6.88 12.65 20.58
CA ARG A 364 5.63 11.97 20.26
C ARG A 364 5.89 11.13 18.99
N PRO A 365 5.11 10.07 18.76
CA PRO A 365 5.20 9.28 17.53
C PRO A 365 4.62 10.04 16.34
N TRP A 366 5.49 10.45 15.40
CA TRP A 366 5.12 11.19 14.19
C TRP A 366 5.14 10.31 12.94
N MET A 367 4.05 10.32 12.19
CA MET A 367 3.96 9.66 10.90
C MET A 367 4.74 10.42 9.83
N HIS A 368 5.46 9.68 8.99
CA HIS A 368 6.17 10.18 7.81
C HIS A 368 5.74 9.38 6.57
N GLY A 369 5.82 10.01 5.39
CA GLY A 369 5.46 9.39 4.11
C GLY A 369 3.99 9.00 4.02
N VAL A 370 3.10 9.92 4.39
CA VAL A 370 1.67 9.64 4.54
C VAL A 370 0.96 9.65 3.19
N THR A 371 0.09 8.66 2.97
CA THR A 371 -0.78 8.56 1.78
C THR A 371 -2.20 8.20 2.19
N SER A 372 -3.18 8.94 1.65
CA SER A 372 -4.61 8.71 1.83
C SER A 372 -5.04 7.38 1.20
N VAL A 373 -5.91 6.64 1.88
CA VAL A 373 -6.32 5.29 1.45
C VAL A 373 -7.83 5.13 1.48
N LYS A 374 -8.38 4.48 0.45
CA LYS A 374 -9.78 4.09 0.41
C LYS A 374 -10.01 2.77 1.16
N PRO A 375 -11.13 2.61 1.90
CA PRO A 375 -11.48 1.36 2.57
C PRO A 375 -11.50 0.12 1.67
N SER A 376 -11.87 0.27 0.39
CA SER A 376 -11.88 -0.83 -0.58
C SER A 376 -10.48 -1.40 -0.86
N TRP A 377 -9.44 -0.57 -0.81
CA TRP A 377 -8.06 -1.00 -1.01
C TRP A 377 -7.56 -1.83 0.18
N LEU A 378 -7.92 -1.43 1.40
CA LEU A 378 -7.59 -2.17 2.62
C LEU A 378 -8.16 -3.60 2.56
N LEU A 379 -9.39 -3.76 2.07
CA LEU A 379 -10.01 -5.09 1.93
C LEU A 379 -9.29 -5.98 0.93
N LYS A 380 -8.79 -5.39 -0.17
CA LYS A 380 -8.09 -6.10 -1.25
C LYS A 380 -6.67 -6.53 -0.84
N TYR A 381 -5.91 -5.62 -0.23
CA TYR A 381 -4.49 -5.82 0.06
C TYR A 381 -4.21 -6.30 1.48
N ALA A 382 -4.97 -5.81 2.45
CA ALA A 382 -4.83 -6.12 3.87
C ALA A 382 -5.88 -7.13 4.37
N SER A 383 -6.36 -8.02 3.49
CA SER A 383 -7.40 -9.01 3.80
C SER A 383 -7.07 -9.91 5.00
N SER A 384 -5.78 -10.14 5.28
CA SER A 384 -5.30 -10.92 6.44
C SER A 384 -5.52 -10.19 7.77
N LEU A 385 -5.63 -8.87 7.75
CA LEU A 385 -5.91 -8.01 8.91
C LEU A 385 -7.40 -7.71 9.07
N CYS A 386 -8.24 -8.25 8.18
CA CYS A 386 -9.68 -8.11 8.20
C CYS A 386 -10.35 -9.34 8.82
N THR A 387 -11.35 -9.11 9.66
CA THR A 387 -12.32 -10.13 10.05
C THR A 387 -13.67 -9.80 9.43
N PHE A 388 -14.40 -10.82 9.01
CA PHE A 388 -15.67 -10.65 8.30
C PHE A 388 -16.82 -11.18 9.15
N SER A 389 -17.88 -10.39 9.25
CA SER A 389 -19.14 -10.82 9.86
C SER A 389 -19.83 -11.90 9.00
N ALA A 390 -20.82 -12.58 9.60
CA ALA A 390 -21.71 -13.44 8.84
C ALA A 390 -22.45 -12.63 7.74
N PRO A 391 -22.83 -13.26 6.61
CA PRO A 391 -23.59 -12.60 5.55
C PRO A 391 -24.83 -11.89 6.12
N LEU A 392 -25.02 -10.64 5.72
CA LEU A 392 -26.14 -9.84 6.20
C LEU A 392 -27.46 -10.44 5.69
N LYS A 393 -28.37 -10.76 6.61
CA LYS A 393 -29.69 -11.33 6.28
C LYS A 393 -30.59 -10.31 5.59
N ASP A 394 -30.39 -9.02 5.87
CA ASP A 394 -31.23 -7.93 5.36
C ASP A 394 -30.92 -7.55 3.90
N GLN A 395 -29.81 -8.05 3.34
CA GLN A 395 -29.37 -7.72 1.98
C GLN A 395 -29.20 -9.01 1.16
N GLU A 396 -29.99 -9.15 0.10
CA GLU A 396 -30.02 -10.40 -0.69
C GLU A 396 -28.67 -10.71 -1.34
N MET A 397 -28.26 -11.99 -1.28
CA MET A 397 -27.13 -12.49 -2.05
C MET A 397 -27.45 -12.43 -3.54
N PHE A 398 -26.46 -12.07 -4.35
CA PHE A 398 -26.66 -11.88 -5.79
C PHE A 398 -25.56 -12.56 -6.60
N TYR A 399 -25.88 -12.88 -7.85
CA TYR A 399 -24.93 -13.42 -8.82
C TYR A 399 -24.46 -12.27 -9.72
N ASP A 400 -23.15 -12.14 -9.90
CA ASP A 400 -22.58 -11.18 -10.85
C ASP A 400 -22.27 -11.87 -12.19
N PRO A 401 -22.94 -11.49 -13.29
CA PRO A 401 -22.68 -12.07 -14.60
C PRO A 401 -21.29 -11.77 -15.18
N LYS A 402 -20.59 -10.72 -14.70
CA LYS A 402 -19.26 -10.34 -15.19
C LYS A 402 -18.16 -11.24 -14.63
N GLU A 403 -18.20 -11.48 -13.33
CA GLU A 403 -17.23 -12.31 -12.60
C GLU A 403 -17.64 -13.79 -12.53
N ASP A 404 -18.84 -14.13 -13.02
CA ASP A 404 -19.39 -15.49 -13.03
C ASP A 404 -19.42 -16.14 -11.63
N GLN A 405 -19.79 -15.35 -10.62
CA GLN A 405 -19.71 -15.75 -9.22
C GLN A 405 -20.82 -15.16 -8.35
N VAL A 406 -21.19 -15.90 -7.31
CA VAL A 406 -22.18 -15.49 -6.30
C VAL A 406 -21.53 -14.72 -5.16
N TYR A 407 -22.07 -13.54 -4.87
CA TYR A 407 -21.62 -12.61 -3.84
C TYR A 407 -22.63 -12.45 -2.70
N CYS A 408 -22.11 -12.15 -1.51
CA CYS A 408 -22.90 -11.75 -0.35
C CYS A 408 -22.34 -10.47 0.27
N PHE A 409 -23.20 -9.67 0.89
CA PHE A 409 -22.79 -8.48 1.63
C PHE A 409 -22.32 -8.86 3.03
N VAL A 410 -21.13 -8.39 3.39
CA VAL A 410 -20.56 -8.53 4.72
C VAL A 410 -20.16 -7.16 5.26
N ARG A 411 -20.17 -7.01 6.59
CA ARG A 411 -19.50 -5.90 7.29
C ARG A 411 -18.07 -6.33 7.63
N PRO A 412 -17.05 -5.73 7.00
CA PRO A 412 -15.67 -6.01 7.38
C PRO A 412 -15.29 -5.21 8.62
N ILE A 413 -14.50 -5.85 9.47
CA ILE A 413 -13.88 -5.24 10.63
C ILE A 413 -12.37 -5.29 10.40
N PHE A 414 -11.73 -4.14 10.41
CA PHE A 414 -10.29 -4.01 10.19
C PHE A 414 -9.55 -3.72 11.49
N SER A 415 -8.37 -4.31 11.62
CA SER A 415 -7.44 -4.18 12.75
C SER A 415 -7.96 -4.74 14.08
N GLN A 416 -7.06 -4.82 15.05
CA GLN A 416 -7.37 -5.16 16.46
C GLN A 416 -8.31 -4.15 17.14
N HIS A 417 -8.42 -2.93 16.60
CA HIS A 417 -9.25 -1.86 17.16
C HIS A 417 -10.70 -1.87 16.64
N ASN A 418 -11.09 -2.95 15.95
CA ASN A 418 -12.44 -3.20 15.45
C ASN A 418 -13.01 -2.06 14.57
N TRP A 419 -12.20 -1.50 13.67
CA TRP A 419 -12.66 -0.44 12.77
C TRP A 419 -13.65 -0.99 11.75
N GLN A 420 -14.90 -0.56 11.84
CA GLN A 420 -15.92 -0.91 10.85
C GLN A 420 -15.63 -0.24 9.51
N LEU A 421 -15.51 -1.07 8.47
CA LEU A 421 -15.38 -0.61 7.09
C LEU A 421 -16.75 -0.60 6.39
N PRO A 422 -16.90 0.12 5.27
CA PRO A 422 -18.12 0.09 4.47
C PRO A 422 -18.50 -1.33 4.03
N LEU A 423 -19.79 -1.52 3.72
CA LEU A 423 -20.31 -2.79 3.21
C LEU A 423 -19.52 -3.25 1.99
N HIS A 424 -19.13 -4.53 2.01
CA HIS A 424 -18.35 -5.11 0.94
C HIS A 424 -18.96 -6.44 0.50
N CYS A 425 -18.82 -6.72 -0.79
CA CYS A 425 -19.27 -7.97 -1.39
C CYS A 425 -18.14 -8.99 -1.34
N LEU A 426 -18.38 -10.17 -0.78
CA LEU A 426 -17.44 -11.30 -0.82
C LEU A 426 -18.06 -12.50 -1.54
N PRO A 427 -17.24 -13.29 -2.27
CA PRO A 427 -17.71 -14.51 -2.89
C PRO A 427 -18.14 -15.51 -1.81
N VAL A 428 -19.30 -16.14 -2.01
CA VAL A 428 -19.85 -17.10 -1.07
C VAL A 428 -19.02 -18.40 -1.10
N LYS A 429 -18.62 -18.89 0.08
CA LYS A 429 -17.83 -20.13 0.20
C LYS A 429 -18.68 -21.40 0.20
N ASP A 430 -19.90 -21.33 0.73
CA ASP A 430 -20.80 -22.48 0.80
C ASP A 430 -21.42 -22.79 -0.57
N GLY A 431 -21.02 -23.93 -1.14
CA GLY A 431 -21.51 -24.39 -2.44
C GLY A 431 -23.02 -24.63 -2.48
N SER A 432 -23.64 -25.01 -1.36
CA SER A 432 -25.08 -25.21 -1.27
C SER A 432 -25.84 -23.91 -1.48
N ILE A 433 -25.36 -22.84 -0.84
CA ILE A 433 -25.92 -21.50 -0.95
C ILE A 433 -25.65 -20.93 -2.35
N ARG A 434 -24.42 -21.12 -2.87
CA ARG A 434 -24.08 -20.68 -4.23
C ARG A 434 -25.03 -21.24 -5.27
N SER A 435 -25.28 -22.55 -5.29
CA SER A 435 -26.21 -23.14 -6.27
C SER A 435 -27.64 -22.65 -6.13
N LYS A 436 -28.13 -22.36 -4.90
CA LYS A 436 -29.46 -21.77 -4.70
C LYS A 436 -29.56 -20.35 -5.28
N VAL A 437 -28.57 -19.51 -5.00
CA VAL A 437 -28.52 -18.14 -5.51
C VAL A 437 -28.33 -18.13 -7.04
N PHE A 438 -27.49 -19.02 -7.56
CA PHE A 438 -27.29 -19.20 -9.00
C PHE A 438 -28.58 -19.69 -9.69
N ALA A 439 -29.30 -20.66 -9.10
CA ALA A 439 -30.60 -21.09 -9.61
C ALA A 439 -31.64 -19.96 -9.62
N CYS A 440 -31.66 -19.14 -8.56
CA CYS A 440 -32.49 -17.94 -8.53
C CYS A 440 -32.11 -16.94 -9.64
N ALA A 441 -30.82 -16.70 -9.87
CA ALA A 441 -30.32 -15.82 -10.92
C ALA A 441 -30.60 -16.35 -12.33
N LEU A 442 -30.53 -17.68 -12.50
CA LEU A 442 -30.87 -18.36 -13.75
C LEU A 442 -32.35 -18.14 -14.10
N LEU A 443 -33.25 -18.35 -13.14
CA LEU A 443 -34.69 -18.13 -13.33
C LEU A 443 -35.07 -16.64 -13.46
N LYS A 444 -34.31 -15.72 -12.87
CA LYS A 444 -34.46 -14.27 -13.09
C LYS A 444 -34.03 -13.85 -14.50
N GLY A 445 -33.25 -14.67 -15.21
CA GLY A 445 -32.68 -14.36 -16.52
C GLY A 445 -31.38 -13.54 -16.45
N ASP A 446 -30.73 -13.48 -15.29
CA ASP A 446 -29.46 -12.78 -15.10
C ASP A 446 -28.27 -13.59 -15.68
N VAL A 447 -28.39 -14.92 -15.68
CA VAL A 447 -27.41 -15.84 -16.28
C VAL A 447 -27.65 -16.00 -17.80
N LEU A 448 -28.92 -16.13 -18.18
CA LEU A 448 -29.38 -16.36 -19.56
C LEU A 448 -30.39 -15.27 -19.94
N PRO A 449 -30.00 -14.28 -20.77
CA PRO A 449 -30.89 -13.20 -21.16
C PRO A 449 -32.20 -13.67 -21.82
N CYS A 450 -32.20 -14.81 -22.51
CA CYS A 450 -33.40 -15.39 -23.15
C CYS A 450 -34.50 -15.76 -22.14
N LEU A 451 -34.16 -16.01 -20.87
CA LEU A 451 -35.15 -16.30 -19.83
C LEU A 451 -35.80 -15.04 -19.25
N LYS A 452 -35.30 -13.84 -19.55
CA LYS A 452 -35.89 -12.59 -19.06
C LYS A 452 -37.32 -12.37 -19.58
N GLU A 453 -37.54 -12.67 -20.86
CA GLU A 453 -38.86 -12.54 -21.51
C GLU A 453 -39.84 -13.60 -21.00
N ALA A 454 -39.34 -14.79 -20.67
CA ALA A 454 -40.16 -15.88 -20.14
C ALA A 454 -40.55 -15.69 -18.66
N ARG A 455 -39.93 -14.75 -17.93
CA ARG A 455 -40.11 -14.55 -16.47
C ARG A 455 -41.57 -14.43 -16.03
N GLU A 456 -42.41 -13.78 -16.84
CA GLU A 456 -43.84 -13.58 -16.53
C GLU A 456 -44.63 -14.89 -16.45
N PHE A 457 -44.12 -15.94 -17.10
CA PHE A 457 -44.75 -17.26 -17.19
C PHE A 457 -44.26 -18.24 -16.12
N LEU A 458 -43.40 -17.80 -15.19
CA LEU A 458 -42.95 -18.64 -14.08
C LEU A 458 -44.11 -19.00 -13.15
N SER A 459 -44.16 -20.26 -12.73
CA SER A 459 -45.17 -20.75 -11.78
C SER A 459 -44.90 -20.29 -10.34
N LEU A 460 -43.67 -19.92 -10.02
CA LEU A 460 -43.22 -19.43 -8.70
C LEU A 460 -42.31 -18.21 -8.88
N SER A 461 -42.33 -17.30 -7.90
CA SER A 461 -41.36 -16.21 -7.85
C SER A 461 -39.94 -16.77 -7.70
N PRO A 462 -38.94 -16.30 -8.47
CA PRO A 462 -37.56 -16.76 -8.35
C PRO A 462 -36.99 -16.70 -6.92
N SER A 463 -37.44 -15.75 -6.10
CA SER A 463 -37.01 -15.61 -4.70
C SER A 463 -37.45 -16.79 -3.81
N ALA A 464 -38.46 -17.57 -4.22
CA ALA A 464 -38.88 -18.78 -3.51
C ALA A 464 -37.80 -19.88 -3.49
N VAL A 465 -36.83 -19.83 -4.42
CA VAL A 465 -35.70 -20.78 -4.48
C VAL A 465 -34.70 -20.58 -3.33
N LEU A 466 -34.66 -19.37 -2.76
CA LEU A 466 -33.76 -19.04 -1.64
C LEU A 466 -34.30 -19.55 -0.29
N GLY A 467 -35.61 -19.82 -0.21
CA GLY A 467 -36.29 -20.30 1.01
C GLY A 467 -36.10 -21.80 1.29
N PRO A 468 -36.80 -22.34 2.31
CA PRO A 468 -36.88 -23.79 2.53
C PRO A 468 -37.50 -24.49 1.33
N VAL A 469 -36.98 -25.67 0.98
CA VAL A 469 -37.40 -26.45 -0.21
C VAL A 469 -38.77 -27.07 0.06
N ILE A 470 -39.82 -26.27 -0.07
CA ILE A 470 -41.21 -26.71 0.12
C ILE A 470 -41.78 -27.30 -1.18
N HIS A 471 -41.30 -26.82 -2.34
CA HIS A 471 -41.79 -27.25 -3.65
C HIS A 471 -40.86 -28.28 -4.29
N ARG A 472 -41.41 -29.44 -4.65
CA ARG A 472 -40.71 -30.54 -5.34
C ARG A 472 -39.95 -30.07 -6.59
N LYS A 473 -40.54 -29.17 -7.38
CA LYS A 473 -39.93 -28.56 -8.58
C LYS A 473 -38.60 -27.86 -8.30
N VAL A 474 -38.53 -27.11 -7.21
CA VAL A 474 -37.31 -26.39 -6.77
C VAL A 474 -36.29 -27.38 -6.20
N GLY A 475 -36.76 -28.42 -5.51
CA GLY A 475 -35.92 -29.51 -5.00
C GLY A 475 -35.25 -30.29 -6.13
N ASP A 476 -36.00 -30.65 -7.17
CA ASP A 476 -35.50 -31.40 -8.32
C ASP A 476 -34.43 -30.59 -9.07
N LEU A 477 -34.67 -29.29 -9.32
CA LEU A 477 -33.70 -28.36 -9.91
C LEU A 477 -32.40 -28.28 -9.08
N LEU A 478 -32.51 -28.01 -7.77
CA LEU A 478 -31.35 -27.88 -6.88
C LEU A 478 -30.60 -29.21 -6.69
N SER A 479 -31.31 -30.34 -6.73
CA SER A 479 -30.69 -31.67 -6.64
C SER A 479 -29.88 -31.97 -7.89
N ARG A 480 -30.38 -31.61 -9.08
CA ARG A 480 -29.68 -31.85 -10.34
C ARG A 480 -28.47 -30.95 -10.53
N MET A 481 -28.55 -29.72 -10.04
CA MET A 481 -27.40 -28.80 -9.96
C MET A 481 -26.30 -29.26 -8.98
N LYS A 482 -26.60 -30.23 -8.11
CA LYS A 482 -25.68 -30.83 -7.14
C LYS A 482 -25.38 -32.31 -7.43
N SER A 483 -25.78 -32.83 -8.59
CA SER A 483 -25.67 -34.26 -8.87
C SER A 483 -24.21 -34.69 -9.07
N GLY A 484 -23.68 -35.54 -8.17
CA GLY A 484 -22.33 -36.10 -8.23
C GLY A 484 -21.26 -35.28 -7.50
N GLN A 485 -20.02 -35.28 -8.03
CA GLN A 485 -18.89 -34.48 -7.49
C GLN A 485 -18.85 -33.04 -8.03
N LYS A 486 -19.76 -32.66 -8.93
CA LYS A 486 -19.75 -31.35 -9.59
C LYS A 486 -20.89 -30.48 -9.10
N LEU A 487 -20.57 -29.22 -8.84
CA LEU A 487 -21.50 -28.20 -8.39
C LEU A 487 -21.73 -27.22 -9.53
N ILE A 488 -23.00 -27.02 -9.91
CA ILE A 488 -23.37 -25.98 -10.88
C ILE A 488 -23.66 -24.70 -10.11
N ASP A 489 -22.72 -23.77 -10.15
CA ASP A 489 -22.79 -22.48 -9.45
C ASP A 489 -22.29 -21.29 -10.29
N SER A 490 -21.95 -21.54 -11.56
CA SER A 490 -21.46 -20.55 -12.52
C SER A 490 -21.96 -20.88 -13.93
N ARG A 491 -22.01 -19.86 -14.79
CA ARG A 491 -22.29 -19.96 -16.22
C ARG A 491 -21.24 -20.82 -16.93
N ALA A 492 -19.97 -20.75 -16.54
CA ALA A 492 -18.92 -21.62 -17.07
C ALA A 492 -19.22 -23.10 -16.75
N ALA A 493 -19.56 -23.41 -15.50
CA ALA A 493 -19.92 -24.78 -15.11
C ALA A 493 -21.17 -25.28 -15.84
N LEU A 494 -22.17 -24.42 -16.01
CA LEU A 494 -23.38 -24.74 -16.78
C LEU A 494 -23.08 -25.02 -18.26
N ARG A 495 -22.23 -24.18 -18.88
CA ARG A 495 -21.80 -24.36 -20.28
C ARG A 495 -21.02 -25.65 -20.49
N ASP A 496 -20.10 -25.97 -19.58
CA ASP A 496 -19.31 -27.20 -19.66
C ASP A 496 -20.20 -28.45 -19.60
N GLU A 497 -21.30 -28.38 -18.84
CA GLU A 497 -22.25 -29.47 -18.74
C GLU A 497 -23.19 -29.55 -19.95
N TRP A 498 -23.63 -28.42 -20.51
CA TRP A 498 -24.38 -28.40 -21.77
C TRP A 498 -23.59 -28.93 -22.96
N ASN A 499 -22.27 -28.69 -23.00
CA ASN A 499 -21.40 -29.27 -24.03
C ASN A 499 -21.35 -30.81 -23.95
N ARG A 500 -21.62 -31.39 -22.78
CA ARG A 500 -21.70 -32.86 -22.60
C ARG A 500 -23.11 -33.39 -22.82
N TYR A 501 -24.10 -32.66 -22.31
CA TYR A 501 -25.51 -33.02 -22.32
C TYR A 501 -26.34 -31.79 -22.71
N PRO A 502 -26.71 -31.63 -23.99
CA PRO A 502 -27.42 -30.45 -24.48
C PRO A 502 -28.77 -30.20 -23.77
N GLU A 503 -29.44 -31.24 -23.28
CA GLU A 503 -30.71 -31.17 -22.56
C GLU A 503 -30.55 -31.02 -21.03
N PHE A 504 -29.33 -30.80 -20.54
CA PHE A 504 -29.08 -30.64 -19.11
C PHE A 504 -29.87 -29.45 -18.53
N LEU A 505 -30.60 -29.68 -17.44
CA LEU A 505 -31.53 -28.75 -16.77
C LEU A 505 -32.78 -28.32 -17.59
N TYR A 506 -32.93 -28.74 -18.84
CA TYR A 506 -34.11 -28.41 -19.65
C TYR A 506 -35.43 -28.90 -19.03
N PRO A 507 -35.58 -30.18 -18.59
CA PRO A 507 -36.85 -30.64 -18.02
C PRO A 507 -37.17 -29.96 -16.67
N GLU A 508 -36.15 -29.68 -15.84
CA GLU A 508 -36.31 -29.00 -14.55
C GLU A 508 -36.67 -27.52 -14.72
N ILE A 509 -36.09 -26.84 -15.70
CA ILE A 509 -36.43 -25.45 -16.05
C ILE A 509 -37.85 -25.39 -16.64
N LYS A 510 -38.20 -26.31 -17.56
CA LYS A 510 -39.56 -26.40 -18.14
C LYS A 510 -40.62 -26.63 -17.07
N ALA A 511 -40.34 -27.46 -16.07
CA ALA A 511 -41.26 -27.72 -14.95
C ALA A 511 -41.53 -26.47 -14.07
N CYS A 512 -40.63 -25.48 -14.08
CA CYS A 512 -40.80 -24.21 -13.37
C CYS A 512 -41.75 -23.23 -14.07
N PHE A 513 -42.07 -23.41 -15.35
CA PHE A 513 -43.01 -22.56 -16.10
C PHE A 513 -44.47 -23.05 -15.99
N ARG A 514 -45.43 -22.14 -16.17
CA ARG A 514 -46.87 -22.47 -16.23
C ARG A 514 -47.17 -23.30 -17.49
N ILE A 515 -48.13 -24.21 -17.39
CA ILE A 515 -48.52 -25.15 -18.46
C ILE A 515 -48.91 -24.41 -19.75
N SER A 516 -49.45 -23.20 -19.66
CA SER A 516 -49.80 -22.35 -20.81
C SER A 516 -48.61 -21.89 -21.68
N PHE A 517 -47.36 -21.97 -21.17
CA PHE A 517 -46.16 -21.62 -21.93
C PHE A 517 -45.66 -22.79 -22.81
N ALA A 518 -45.96 -24.03 -22.42
CA ALA A 518 -45.57 -25.22 -23.19
C ALA A 518 -46.34 -25.31 -24.53
N ALA A 519 -47.54 -24.72 -24.62
CA ALA A 519 -48.33 -24.68 -25.85
C ALA A 519 -47.86 -23.61 -26.85
N SER A 520 -47.17 -22.55 -26.40
CA SER A 520 -46.68 -21.46 -27.25
C SER A 520 -45.31 -21.73 -27.88
N SER A 521 -44.48 -22.57 -27.23
CA SER A 521 -43.12 -22.87 -27.70
C SER A 521 -43.07 -23.93 -28.81
N GLU A 522 -44.16 -24.68 -29.05
CA GLU A 522 -44.26 -25.58 -30.22
C GLU A 522 -44.54 -24.82 -31.53
N TYR A 523 -44.84 -23.52 -31.45
CA TYR A 523 -45.13 -22.67 -32.62
C TYR A 523 -43.95 -21.80 -33.10
N TYR A 524 -42.88 -21.68 -32.31
CA TYR A 524 -41.67 -20.94 -32.65
C TYR A 524 -40.44 -21.81 -32.35
N GLY A 525 -40.24 -22.82 -33.20
CA GLY A 525 -39.03 -23.66 -33.22
C GLY A 525 -37.88 -22.98 -33.95
#